data_AF-A0A1B7X2F7-F1
#
_entry.id   AF-A0A1B7X2F7-F1
#
_cell.length_a   1.000
_cell.length_b   1.000
_cell.length_c   1.000
_cell.angle_alpha   90.00
_cell.angle_beta   90.00
_cell.angle_gamma   90.00
#
_symmetry.space_group_name_H-M   'P 1'
#
loop_
_entity.id
_entity.type
_entity.pdbx_description
1 polymer ?
#
loop_
_entity_poly.entity_id
_entity_poly.type
_entity_poly.pdbx_seq_one_letter_code
_entity_poly.pdbx_strand_id
1 'polypeptide(L)'
;MILHPWGTEHGQVGIDPAALYGYWERKDGSEGGGLWFDHLPPGTAGYSAGLDLIDYDGDFELPRSVVAALRAAGVYLDDTY
;
A
#
# COMPACT_ATOMS: atom_id res chain seq x y z
N MET A 1 -9.69 -1.65 -3.61
CA MET A 1 -8.68 -2.52 -4.27
C MET A 1 -8.11 -3.44 -3.21
N ILE A 2 -7.98 -4.74 -3.51
CA ILE A 2 -7.34 -5.72 -2.60
C ILE A 2 -6.07 -6.23 -3.28
N LEU A 3 -4.96 -6.27 -2.54
CA LEU A 3 -3.67 -6.79 -2.97
C LEU A 3 -3.25 -7.96 -2.08
N HIS A 4 -2.50 -8.91 -2.67
CA HIS A 4 -2.02 -10.11 -1.99
C HIS A 4 -0.49 -10.10 -1.92
N PRO A 5 0.11 -9.33 -0.98
CA PRO A 5 1.56 -9.17 -0.89
C PRO A 5 2.30 -10.49 -0.60
N TRP A 6 1.59 -11.50 -0.08
CA TRP A 6 2.13 -12.80 0.31
C TRP A 6 1.77 -13.94 -0.65
N GLY A 7 1.18 -13.64 -1.81
CA GLY A 7 0.80 -14.65 -2.81
C GLY A 7 -0.39 -15.51 -2.35
N THR A 8 -0.19 -16.84 -2.26
CA THR A 8 -1.22 -17.80 -1.81
C THR A 8 -1.36 -17.87 -0.29
N GLU A 9 -0.50 -17.17 0.45
CA GLU A 9 -0.54 -17.13 1.91
C GLU A 9 -1.58 -16.12 2.42
N HIS A 10 -1.82 -16.15 3.74
CA HIS A 10 -2.76 -15.26 4.40
C HIS A 10 -2.20 -13.82 4.50
N GLY A 11 -3.07 -12.85 4.74
CA GLY A 11 -2.72 -11.44 4.79
C GLY A 11 -2.94 -10.71 3.45
N GLN A 12 -3.53 -9.53 3.53
CA GLN A 12 -3.83 -8.70 2.37
C GLN A 12 -3.54 -7.22 2.63
N VAL A 13 -3.57 -6.43 1.56
CA VAL A 13 -3.63 -4.97 1.63
C VAL A 13 -4.95 -4.54 1.03
N GLY A 14 -5.75 -3.80 1.81
CA GLY A 14 -6.98 -3.18 1.32
C GLY A 14 -6.77 -1.68 1.14
N ILE A 15 -7.16 -1.16 -0.02
CA ILE A 15 -7.10 0.27 -0.33
C ILE A 15 -8.47 0.75 -0.78
N ASP A 16 -8.95 1.84 -0.21
CA ASP A 16 -10.07 2.63 -0.69
C ASP A 16 -9.53 3.95 -1.29
N PRO A 17 -9.35 4.02 -2.63
CA PRO A 17 -8.84 5.22 -3.28
C PRO A 17 -9.76 6.44 -3.13
N ALA A 18 -11.06 6.24 -2.89
CA ALA A 18 -12.00 7.34 -2.72
C ALA A 18 -11.90 7.94 -1.30
N ALA A 19 -11.59 7.10 -0.31
CA ALA A 19 -11.36 7.52 1.07
C ALA A 19 -9.90 7.94 1.35
N LEU A 20 -8.99 7.74 0.39
CA LEU A 20 -7.54 7.95 0.57
C LEU A 20 -6.97 7.21 1.79
N TYR A 21 -7.51 6.01 2.04
CA TYR A 21 -7.17 5.22 3.21
C TYR A 21 -7.10 3.73 2.86
N GLY A 22 -6.35 2.98 3.66
CA GLY A 22 -6.23 1.54 3.52
C GLY A 22 -5.72 0.88 4.80
N TYR A 23 -5.49 -0.42 4.69
CA TYR A 23 -4.92 -1.25 5.74
C TYR A 23 -4.00 -2.30 5.13
N TRP A 24 -3.12 -2.85 5.96
CA TRP A 24 -2.32 -4.01 5.62
C TRP A 24 -2.36 -5.04 6.76
N GLU A 25 -2.30 -6.31 6.38
CA GLU A 25 -2.20 -7.44 7.30
C GLU A 25 -0.82 -8.09 7.19
N ARG A 26 -0.34 -8.62 8.31
CA ARG A 26 0.85 -9.47 8.35
C ARG A 26 0.58 -10.77 7.58
N LYS A 27 1.68 -11.47 7.28
CA LYS A 27 1.68 -12.72 6.52
C LYS A 27 0.85 -13.85 7.16
N ASP A 28 0.59 -13.78 8.46
CA ASP A 28 -0.28 -14.72 9.18
C ASP A 28 -1.76 -14.28 9.21
N GLY A 29 -2.11 -13.16 8.58
CA GLY A 29 -3.43 -12.56 8.59
C GLY A 29 -3.74 -11.70 9.82
N SER A 30 -2.80 -11.53 10.74
CA SER A 30 -2.96 -10.57 11.84
C SER A 30 -2.90 -9.13 11.35
N GLU A 31 -3.51 -8.22 12.09
CA GLU A 31 -3.53 -6.78 11.78
C GLU A 31 -2.12 -6.21 11.70
N GLY A 32 -1.73 -5.65 10.55
CA GLY A 32 -0.47 -4.95 10.38
C GLY A 32 -0.62 -3.50 10.86
N GLY A 33 -1.40 -2.72 10.12
CA GLY A 33 -1.69 -1.30 10.41
C GLY A 33 -2.47 -0.61 9.29
N GLY A 34 -2.67 0.70 9.43
CA GLY A 34 -3.29 1.59 8.47
C GLY A 34 -2.33 2.13 7.41
N LEU A 35 -2.89 2.56 6.28
CA LEU A 35 -2.20 3.23 5.18
C LEU A 35 -2.95 4.51 4.82
N TRP A 36 -2.24 5.63 4.69
CA TRP A 36 -2.81 6.91 4.30
C TRP A 36 -2.22 7.37 2.98
N PHE A 37 -3.09 7.89 2.12
CA PHE A 37 -2.73 8.27 0.77
C PHE A 37 -3.04 9.74 0.49
N ASP A 38 -2.36 10.28 -0.52
CA ASP A 38 -2.77 11.48 -1.22
C ASP A 38 -2.96 11.19 -2.71
N HIS A 39 -3.63 12.11 -3.41
CA HIS A 39 -3.69 12.05 -4.86
C HIS A 39 -2.36 12.48 -5.48
N LEU A 40 -1.85 11.66 -6.40
CA LEU A 40 -0.74 12.09 -7.24
C LEU A 40 -1.14 13.27 -8.12
N PRO A 41 -0.22 14.21 -8.39
CA PRO A 41 -0.46 15.26 -9.36
C PRO A 41 -0.86 14.68 -10.72
N PRO A 42 -1.81 15.31 -11.44
CA PRO A 42 -2.13 14.93 -12.80
C PRO A 42 -0.88 14.95 -13.69
N GLY A 43 -0.63 13.87 -14.42
CA GLY A 43 0.52 13.75 -15.32
C GLY A 43 1.76 13.09 -14.74
N THR A 44 1.73 12.61 -13.49
CA THR A 44 2.79 11.73 -12.95
C THR A 44 2.82 10.42 -13.75
N ALA A 45 3.77 10.31 -14.68
CA ALA A 45 3.91 9.17 -15.56
C ALA A 45 4.37 7.91 -14.79
N GLY A 46 3.80 6.75 -15.11
CA GLY A 46 4.22 5.45 -14.55
C GLY A 46 3.41 4.94 -13.36
N TYR A 47 2.49 5.75 -12.81
CA TYR A 47 1.69 5.38 -11.63
C TYR A 47 0.21 5.35 -11.96
N SER A 48 -0.31 4.15 -12.25
CA SER A 48 -1.69 3.95 -12.69
C SER A 48 -2.73 4.09 -11.59
N ALA A 49 -2.35 4.00 -10.32
CA ALA A 49 -3.30 4.15 -9.21
C ALA A 49 -3.65 5.62 -8.95
N GLY A 50 -2.79 6.56 -9.36
CA GLY A 50 -2.96 7.98 -9.03
C GLY A 50 -2.89 8.28 -7.52
N LEU A 51 -2.22 7.41 -6.76
CA LEU A 51 -2.08 7.49 -5.31
C LEU A 51 -0.61 7.58 -4.89
N ASP A 52 -0.36 8.42 -3.90
CA ASP A 52 0.91 8.58 -3.18
C ASP A 52 0.73 8.04 -1.76
N LEU A 53 1.58 7.13 -1.28
CA LEU A 53 1.55 6.68 0.11
C LEU A 53 2.31 7.69 0.98
N ILE A 54 1.56 8.43 1.80
CA ILE A 54 2.12 9.53 2.62
C ILE A 54 2.44 9.10 4.06
N ASP A 55 1.73 8.11 4.59
CA ASP A 55 1.93 7.64 5.96
C ASP A 55 1.43 6.20 6.17
N TYR A 56 1.93 5.54 7.21
CA TYR A 56 1.50 4.23 7.66
C TYR A 56 1.76 4.06 9.16
N ASP A 57 1.06 3.12 9.79
CA ASP A 57 1.33 2.73 11.17
C ASP A 57 1.48 1.19 11.30
N GLY A 58 1.63 0.75 12.55
CA GLY A 58 1.61 -0.65 12.94
C GLY A 58 2.98 -1.29 13.15
N ASP A 59 3.98 -0.88 12.38
CA ASP A 59 5.37 -1.34 12.51
C ASP A 59 6.37 -0.20 12.26
N PHE A 60 7.64 -0.39 12.62
CA PHE A 60 8.69 0.61 12.38
C PHE A 60 8.98 0.81 10.89
N GLU A 61 8.83 -0.26 10.08
CA GLU A 61 9.02 -0.26 8.63
C GLU A 61 7.93 -1.13 7.98
N LEU A 62 7.41 -0.70 6.82
CA LEU A 62 6.52 -1.55 6.02
C LEU A 62 7.25 -2.80 5.53
N PRO A 63 6.62 -3.99 5.60
CA PRO A 63 7.22 -5.18 5.03
C PRO A 63 7.48 -5.02 3.52
N ARG A 64 8.64 -5.49 3.06
CA ARG A 64 9.06 -5.37 1.65
C ARG A 64 8.05 -5.90 0.63
N SER A 65 7.30 -6.92 0.99
CA SER A 65 6.22 -7.50 0.18
C SER A 65 5.00 -6.57 0.06
N VAL A 66 4.64 -5.84 1.11
CA VAL A 66 3.59 -4.83 1.11
C VAL A 66 4.01 -3.67 0.20
N VAL A 67 5.24 -3.19 0.36
CA VAL A 67 5.85 -2.17 -0.53
C VAL A 67 5.84 -2.64 -1.99
N ALA A 68 6.27 -3.87 -2.26
CA ALA A 68 6.28 -4.43 -3.60
C ALA A 68 4.87 -4.54 -4.20
N ALA A 69 3.88 -4.95 -3.41
CA ALA A 69 2.48 -5.04 -3.85
C ALA A 69 1.89 -3.66 -4.16
N LEU A 70 2.15 -2.65 -3.33
CA LEU A 70 1.72 -1.27 -3.56
C LEU A 70 2.34 -0.69 -4.84
N ARG A 71 3.65 -0.85 -5.03
CA ARG A 71 4.35 -0.42 -6.25
C ARG A 71 3.81 -1.16 -7.48
N ALA A 72 3.55 -2.46 -7.39
CA ALA A 72 2.96 -3.25 -8.48
C ALA A 72 1.51 -2.81 -8.81
N ALA A 73 0.77 -2.30 -7.83
CA ALA A 73 -0.55 -1.70 -8.03
C ALA A 73 -0.50 -0.29 -8.63
N GLY A 74 0.70 0.28 -8.82
CA GLY A 74 0.90 1.62 -9.36
C GLY A 74 0.70 2.73 -8.35
N VAL A 75 0.80 2.43 -7.04
CA VAL A 75 0.90 3.43 -5.97
C VAL A 75 2.34 3.94 -5.93
N TYR A 76 2.51 5.25 -5.84
CA TYR A 76 3.82 5.87 -5.62
C TYR A 76 4.21 5.76 -4.15
N LEU A 77 5.41 5.25 -3.90
CA LEU A 77 6.08 5.22 -2.61
C LEU A 77 7.44 5.86 -2.85
N ASP A 78 7.84 6.81 -2.01
CA ASP A 78 9.14 7.44 -2.13
C ASP A 78 10.32 6.46 -1.86
N ASP A 79 11.55 6.95 -2.01
CA ASP A 79 12.77 6.13 -1.87
C ASP A 79 13.11 5.77 -0.41
N THR A 80 12.35 6.27 0.56
CA THR A 80 12.53 5.95 1.99
C THR A 80 11.84 4.65 2.41
N TYR A 81 11.07 4.03 1.50
CA TYR A 81 10.35 2.75 1.66
C TYR A 81 11.06 1.54 1.02
#